data_AF-A0A800JGQ4-F1
#
_entry.id   AF-A0A800JGQ4-F1
#
_cell.length_a   1.000
_cell.length_b   1.000
_cell.length_c   1.000
_cell.angle_alpha   90.00
_cell.angle_beta   90.00
_cell.angle_gamma   90.00
#
_symmetry.space_group_name_H-M   'P 1'
#
loop_
_entity.id
_entity.type
_entity.pdbx_description
1 polymer ?
#
loop_
_entity_poly.entity_id
_entity_poly.type
_entity_poly.pdbx_seq_one_letter_code
_entity_poly.pdbx_strand_id
1 'polypeptide(L)'
;IHVHTPYLVGSPQEVLARWYHEGLEAFESNLHGANQLLLQFGDKVLALAANFSNAKSKKLKQLIAETAAEHRTLAEQLERGRDRLLELNSHRPKAADALVEAIRQTDVDEQLEGFLMRIFDHFGVHVEDLGNRTYLLDDRGVTTDSFPELPKEGLVATFARSHALGREDVSLLSSDHPMVAGAVDLLLSSEQGNCSFGVWVDEEDKTLLLETIFVLEVLAPARLHADRFLPPTPLRILVNHKNESLDLELPVLAKGSPYKLLDNPKLGREVIPAMLVAAEKFAEAAAKKITAKASAAMTQQLQSEIDRLISLRAVNDHVRPEEIAIAKTQLAELTDTLAQSRVRLDAVRLIWKGDPKAIRG
;
A
#
# COMPACT_ATOMS: atom_id res chain seq x y z
N ILE A 1 -29.26 7.23 -9.30
CA ILE A 1 -29.79 5.93 -9.78
C ILE A 1 -31.22 6.19 -10.26
N HIS A 2 -31.57 5.77 -11.47
CA HIS A 2 -32.94 5.88 -11.99
C HIS A 2 -33.49 4.47 -12.18
N VAL A 3 -34.52 4.12 -11.43
CA VAL A 3 -35.18 2.82 -11.51
C VAL A 3 -36.44 2.97 -12.36
N HIS A 4 -36.44 2.35 -13.54
CA HIS A 4 -37.60 2.32 -14.43
C HIS A 4 -38.28 0.96 -14.29
N THR A 5 -39.52 0.95 -13.78
CA THR A 5 -40.28 -0.28 -13.53
C THR A 5 -41.52 -0.33 -14.44
N PRO A 6 -41.37 -0.64 -15.74
CA PRO A 6 -42.52 -0.77 -16.63
C PRO A 6 -43.34 -2.02 -16.27
N TYR A 7 -44.66 -1.86 -16.17
CA TYR A 7 -45.59 -2.96 -15.94
C TYR A 7 -46.85 -2.79 -16.79
N LEU A 8 -47.53 -3.89 -17.09
CA LEU A 8 -48.79 -3.87 -17.82
C LEU A 8 -49.95 -3.52 -16.88
N VAL A 9 -50.78 -2.55 -17.27
CA VAL A 9 -51.99 -2.16 -16.52
C VAL A 9 -52.96 -3.34 -16.46
N GLY A 10 -53.48 -3.63 -15.27
CA GLY A 10 -54.39 -4.74 -15.00
C GLY A 10 -53.69 -6.09 -14.82
N SER A 11 -52.36 -6.15 -14.84
CA SER A 11 -51.61 -7.39 -14.69
C SER A 11 -51.24 -7.70 -13.23
N PRO A 12 -50.88 -8.96 -12.91
CA PRO A 12 -50.27 -9.30 -11.62
C PRO A 12 -49.02 -8.48 -11.29
N GLN A 13 -48.29 -8.00 -12.31
CA GLN A 13 -47.09 -7.18 -12.14
C GLN A 13 -47.42 -5.77 -11.64
N GLU A 14 -48.58 -5.20 -12.01
CA GLU A 14 -49.05 -3.92 -11.44
C GLU A 14 -49.22 -4.05 -9.93
N VAL A 15 -49.85 -5.13 -9.47
CA VAL A 15 -50.04 -5.40 -8.03
C VAL A 15 -48.72 -5.43 -7.29
N LEU A 16 -47.74 -6.17 -7.82
CA LEU A 16 -46.41 -6.29 -7.22
C LEU A 16 -45.67 -4.94 -7.25
N ALA A 17 -45.62 -4.27 -8.40
CA ALA A 17 -44.94 -2.99 -8.54
C ALA A 17 -45.51 -1.94 -7.58
N ARG A 18 -46.84 -1.83 -7.50
CA ARG A 18 -47.49 -0.91 -6.57
C ARG A 18 -47.30 -1.29 -5.11
N TRP A 19 -47.28 -2.59 -4.78
CA TRP A 19 -47.02 -3.02 -3.41
C TRP A 19 -45.55 -2.78 -2.98
N TYR A 20 -44.58 -3.11 -3.84
CA TYR A 20 -43.16 -2.81 -3.59
C TYR A 20 -42.90 -1.30 -3.46
N HIS A 21 -43.58 -0.48 -4.26
CA HIS A 21 -43.42 0.98 -4.22
C HIS A 21 -44.22 1.63 -3.10
N GLU A 22 -45.55 1.57 -3.17
CA GLU A 22 -46.46 2.30 -2.26
C GLU A 22 -46.56 1.64 -0.87
N GLY A 23 -46.36 0.32 -0.80
CA GLY A 23 -46.49 -0.45 0.44
C GLY A 23 -45.16 -0.55 1.21
N LEU A 24 -44.07 -0.85 0.49
CA LEU A 24 -42.76 -1.13 1.07
C LEU A 24 -41.73 -0.02 0.86
N GLU A 25 -41.95 0.93 -0.05
CA GLU A 25 -40.96 1.96 -0.40
C GLU A 25 -39.61 1.38 -0.88
N ALA A 26 -39.63 0.17 -1.44
CA ALA A 26 -38.46 -0.65 -1.71
C ALA A 26 -37.62 -0.20 -2.92
N PHE A 27 -38.17 0.66 -3.78
CA PHE A 27 -37.44 1.22 -4.93
C PHE A 27 -36.67 2.50 -4.58
N GLU A 28 -37.11 3.23 -3.56
CA GLU A 28 -36.55 4.53 -3.19
C GLU A 28 -35.63 4.44 -1.96
N SER A 29 -35.86 3.43 -1.12
CA SER A 29 -35.15 3.27 0.16
C SER A 29 -34.76 1.81 0.42
N ASN A 30 -33.78 1.62 1.31
CA ASN A 30 -33.43 0.31 1.79
C ASN A 30 -34.54 -0.20 2.73
N LEU A 31 -35.19 -1.29 2.32
CA LEU A 31 -36.28 -1.91 3.08
C LEU A 31 -35.74 -2.63 4.32
N HIS A 32 -36.15 -2.17 5.51
CA HIS A 32 -35.82 -2.82 6.78
C HIS A 32 -36.92 -3.81 7.16
N GLY A 33 -36.56 -4.96 7.73
CA GLY A 33 -37.55 -5.94 8.19
C GLY A 33 -38.34 -6.62 7.06
N ALA A 34 -37.79 -6.64 5.83
CA ALA A 34 -38.43 -7.20 4.64
C ALA A 34 -39.01 -8.61 4.86
N ASN A 35 -38.29 -9.47 5.58
CA ASN A 35 -38.72 -10.85 5.84
C ASN A 35 -40.00 -10.92 6.68
N GLN A 36 -40.15 -10.05 7.68
CA GLN A 36 -41.34 -10.01 8.54
C GLN A 36 -42.57 -9.54 7.75
N LEU A 37 -42.40 -8.51 6.93
CA LEU A 37 -43.46 -7.99 6.04
C LEU A 37 -43.85 -9.04 4.98
N LEU A 38 -42.87 -9.78 4.45
CA LEU A 38 -43.11 -10.87 3.50
C LEU A 38 -43.92 -12.01 4.13
N LEU A 39 -43.58 -12.45 5.35
CA LEU A 39 -44.33 -13.50 6.05
C LEU A 39 -45.78 -13.07 6.36
N GLN A 40 -46.00 -11.79 6.68
CA GLN A 40 -47.32 -11.29 7.07
C GLN A 40 -48.24 -10.95 5.89
N PHE A 41 -47.67 -10.43 4.80
CA PHE A 41 -48.43 -9.91 3.66
C PHE A 41 -48.18 -10.66 2.34
N GLY A 42 -47.10 -11.43 2.21
CA GLY A 42 -46.68 -12.09 0.97
C GLY A 42 -47.76 -12.97 0.35
N ASP A 43 -48.34 -13.90 1.12
CA ASP A 43 -49.42 -14.77 0.62
C ASP A 43 -50.66 -13.99 0.19
N LYS A 44 -50.99 -12.90 0.90
CA LYS A 44 -52.12 -12.03 0.58
C LYS A 44 -51.88 -11.27 -0.73
N VAL A 45 -50.65 -10.81 -0.95
CA VAL A 45 -50.24 -10.11 -2.17
C VAL A 45 -50.25 -11.07 -3.36
N LEU A 46 -49.69 -12.28 -3.20
CA LEU A 46 -49.65 -13.31 -4.25
C LEU A 46 -51.06 -13.76 -4.64
N ALA A 47 -51.94 -14.02 -3.66
CA ALA A 47 -53.33 -14.38 -3.91
C ALA A 47 -54.11 -13.25 -4.63
N LEU A 48 -53.81 -12.00 -4.30
CA LEU A 48 -54.41 -10.82 -4.94
C LEU A 48 -53.87 -10.60 -6.36
N ALA A 49 -52.58 -10.85 -6.58
CA ALA A 49 -51.92 -10.75 -7.88
C ALA A 49 -52.42 -11.83 -8.85
N ALA A 50 -52.53 -13.08 -8.41
CA ALA A 50 -52.98 -14.21 -9.23
C ALA A 50 -54.42 -14.05 -9.77
N ASN A 51 -55.27 -13.32 -9.06
CA ASN A 51 -56.67 -13.11 -9.42
C ASN A 51 -57.01 -11.63 -9.60
N PHE A 52 -56.03 -10.81 -10.02
CA PHE A 52 -56.22 -9.37 -10.11
C PHE A 52 -57.18 -9.00 -11.24
N SER A 53 -58.08 -8.06 -10.93
CA SER A 53 -58.95 -7.41 -11.91
C SER A 53 -59.22 -5.98 -11.45
N ASN A 54 -59.56 -5.07 -12.37
CA ASN A 54 -59.80 -3.66 -12.04
C ASN A 54 -60.85 -3.46 -10.92
N ALA A 55 -61.81 -4.37 -10.77
CA ALA A 55 -62.80 -4.35 -9.70
C ALA A 55 -62.20 -4.55 -8.29
N LYS A 56 -61.00 -5.14 -8.18
CA LYS A 56 -60.27 -5.38 -6.92
C LYS A 56 -59.25 -4.27 -6.60
N SER A 57 -59.22 -3.18 -7.36
CA SER A 57 -58.35 -2.02 -7.10
C SER A 57 -58.50 -1.48 -5.66
N LYS A 58 -59.71 -1.52 -5.09
CA LYS A 58 -59.94 -1.13 -3.68
C LYS A 58 -59.26 -2.06 -2.67
N LYS A 59 -59.24 -3.38 -2.93
CA LYS A 59 -58.55 -4.36 -2.08
C LYS A 59 -57.03 -4.20 -2.14
N LEU A 60 -56.49 -3.89 -3.33
CA LEU A 60 -55.07 -3.56 -3.49
C LEU A 60 -54.69 -2.33 -2.66
N LYS A 61 -55.45 -1.22 -2.79
CA LYS A 61 -55.20 0.00 -2.01
C LYS A 61 -55.25 -0.24 -0.51
N GLN A 62 -56.17 -1.08 -0.04
CA GLN A 62 -56.26 -1.44 1.37
C GLN A 62 -55.03 -2.25 1.82
N LEU A 63 -54.64 -3.28 1.07
CA LEU A 63 -53.46 -4.10 1.39
C LEU A 63 -52.18 -3.27 1.42
N ILE A 64 -52.03 -2.35 0.46
CA ILE A 64 -50.93 -1.38 0.41
C ILE A 64 -50.92 -0.50 1.66
N ALA A 65 -52.07 0.08 2.04
CA ALA A 65 -52.17 0.93 3.22
C ALA A 65 -51.85 0.17 4.51
N GLU A 66 -52.31 -1.08 4.63
CA GLU A 66 -51.99 -1.96 5.77
C GLU A 66 -50.50 -2.30 5.82
N THR A 67 -49.90 -2.66 4.68
CA THR A 67 -48.45 -2.93 4.60
C THR A 67 -47.64 -1.67 4.92
N ALA A 68 -48.01 -0.51 4.39
CA ALA A 68 -47.32 0.75 4.65
C ALA A 68 -47.38 1.16 6.13
N ALA A 69 -48.51 0.93 6.80
CA ALA A 69 -48.65 1.19 8.23
C ALA A 69 -47.75 0.26 9.06
N GLU A 70 -47.72 -1.03 8.73
CA GLU A 70 -46.83 -1.99 9.40
C GLU A 70 -45.36 -1.68 9.13
N HIS A 71 -45.00 -1.36 7.88
CA HIS A 71 -43.65 -0.98 7.49
C HIS A 71 -43.15 0.23 8.31
N ARG A 72 -43.96 1.28 8.44
CA ARG A 72 -43.60 2.45 9.28
C ARG A 72 -43.41 2.07 10.74
N THR A 73 -44.31 1.24 11.28
CA THR A 73 -44.22 0.78 12.67
C THR A 73 -42.94 -0.03 12.90
N LEU A 74 -42.60 -0.94 11.99
CA LEU A 74 -41.41 -1.76 12.06
C LEU A 74 -40.13 -0.92 11.88
N ALA A 75 -40.14 0.04 10.96
CA ALA A 75 -39.04 0.97 10.76
C ALA A 75 -38.75 1.79 12.03
N GLU A 76 -39.80 2.32 12.70
CA GLU A 76 -39.64 3.02 13.98
C GLU A 76 -39.09 2.12 15.09
N GLN A 77 -39.56 0.86 15.16
CA GLN A 77 -39.07 -0.10 16.15
C GLN A 77 -37.59 -0.42 15.95
N LEU A 78 -37.18 -0.65 14.70
CA LEU A 78 -35.78 -0.90 14.36
C LEU A 78 -34.90 0.33 14.61
N GLU A 79 -35.39 1.53 14.29
CA GLU A 79 -34.68 2.78 14.55
C GLU A 79 -34.49 3.02 16.05
N ARG A 80 -35.48 2.69 16.89
CA ARG A 80 -35.35 2.72 18.35
C ARG A 80 -34.40 1.65 18.88
N GLY A 81 -34.26 0.53 18.17
CA GLY A 81 -33.34 -0.55 18.49
C GLY A 81 -31.89 -0.29 18.09
N ARG A 82 -31.61 0.78 17.33
CA ARG A 82 -30.24 1.13 16.91
C ARG A 82 -29.41 1.60 18.09
N ASP A 83 -28.27 0.96 18.28
CA ASP A 83 -27.24 1.43 19.19
C ASP A 83 -26.41 2.53 18.51
N ARG A 84 -26.82 3.78 18.73
CA ARG A 84 -26.15 4.96 18.19
C ARG A 84 -24.71 5.11 18.67
N LEU A 85 -24.40 4.63 19.87
CA LEU A 85 -23.03 4.70 20.38
C LEU A 85 -22.14 3.69 19.65
N LEU A 86 -22.69 2.51 19.33
CA LEU A 86 -22.00 1.54 18.50
C LEU A 86 -21.75 2.11 17.10
N GLU A 87 -22.76 2.72 16.45
CA GLU A 87 -22.60 3.34 15.13
C GLU A 87 -21.52 4.44 15.11
N LEU A 88 -21.54 5.33 16.11
CA LEU A 88 -20.53 6.38 16.25
C LEU A 88 -19.12 5.83 16.54
N ASN A 89 -19.03 4.67 17.22
CA ASN A 89 -17.76 4.01 17.44
C ASN A 89 -17.26 3.31 16.17
N SER A 90 -18.16 2.65 15.44
CA SER A 90 -17.88 1.90 14.21
C SER A 90 -17.44 2.79 13.07
N HIS A 91 -18.03 3.98 12.92
CA HIS A 91 -17.63 4.92 11.88
C HIS A 91 -17.32 6.30 12.48
N ARG A 92 -16.06 6.70 12.38
CA ARG A 92 -15.55 8.01 12.84
C ARG A 92 -15.25 8.87 11.62
N PRO A 93 -16.20 9.71 11.13
CA PRO A 93 -16.11 10.34 9.82
C PRO A 93 -14.80 11.11 9.61
N LYS A 94 -14.44 11.99 10.56
CA LYS A 94 -13.23 12.82 10.44
C LYS A 94 -11.93 12.01 10.28
N ALA A 95 -11.80 10.91 11.03
CA ALA A 95 -10.61 10.06 10.97
C ALA A 95 -10.62 9.20 9.70
N ALA A 96 -11.81 8.71 9.31
CA ALA A 96 -11.98 7.95 8.07
C ALA A 96 -11.71 8.82 6.84
N ASP A 97 -12.23 10.04 6.78
CA ASP A 97 -12.05 10.98 5.68
C ASP A 97 -10.57 11.34 5.49
N ALA A 98 -9.84 11.58 6.60
CA ALA A 98 -8.40 11.83 6.54
C ALA A 98 -7.61 10.63 5.99
N LEU A 99 -7.98 9.41 6.38
CA LEU A 99 -7.36 8.19 5.86
C LEU A 99 -7.70 7.96 4.39
N VAL A 100 -8.96 8.16 4.00
CA VAL A 100 -9.41 8.05 2.60
C VAL A 100 -8.66 9.03 1.72
N GLU A 101 -8.48 10.27 2.18
CA GLU A 101 -7.74 11.27 1.42
C GLU A 101 -6.26 10.88 1.29
N ALA A 102 -5.62 10.39 2.35
CA ALA A 102 -4.25 9.89 2.27
C ALA A 102 -4.10 8.76 1.23
N ILE A 103 -5.04 7.80 1.19
CA ILE A 103 -5.04 6.72 0.20
C ILE A 103 -5.22 7.27 -1.23
N ARG A 104 -6.12 8.24 -1.42
CA ARG A 104 -6.34 8.88 -2.72
C ARG A 104 -5.10 9.61 -3.22
N GLN A 105 -4.37 10.29 -2.34
CA GLN A 105 -3.11 10.95 -2.71
C GLN A 105 -2.06 9.93 -3.16
N THR A 106 -1.98 8.76 -2.51
CA THR A 106 -1.11 7.66 -2.95
C THR A 106 -1.50 7.09 -4.31
N ASP A 107 -2.80 6.95 -4.60
CA ASP A 107 -3.27 6.44 -5.91
C ASP A 107 -2.94 7.42 -7.08
N VAL A 108 -2.82 8.72 -6.80
CA VAL A 108 -2.47 9.75 -7.80
C VAL A 108 -0.97 9.86 -8.02
N ASP A 109 -0.14 9.35 -7.11
CA ASP A 109 1.31 9.40 -7.23
C ASP A 109 1.80 8.56 -8.43
N GLU A 110 2.55 9.21 -9.33
CA GLU A 110 3.13 8.61 -10.53
C GLU A 110 4.53 8.01 -10.26
N GLN A 111 5.11 8.23 -9.06
CA GLN A 111 6.44 7.72 -8.73
C GLN A 111 6.53 6.19 -8.81
N LEU A 112 5.51 5.49 -8.30
CA LEU A 112 5.46 4.02 -8.35
C LEU A 112 5.36 3.52 -9.79
N GLU A 113 4.52 4.16 -10.60
CA GLU A 113 4.33 3.83 -12.01
C GLU A 113 5.63 4.01 -12.78
N GLY A 114 6.26 5.19 -12.70
CA GLY A 114 7.54 5.45 -13.36
C GLY A 114 8.67 4.54 -12.87
N PHE A 115 8.66 4.16 -11.59
CA PHE A 115 9.60 3.17 -11.05
C PHE A 115 9.37 1.78 -11.63
N LEU A 116 8.13 1.30 -11.70
CA LEU A 116 7.79 -0.01 -12.24
C LEU A 116 8.05 -0.11 -13.73
N MET A 117 7.80 0.95 -14.51
CA MET A 117 8.17 0.96 -15.93
C MET A 117 9.66 0.71 -16.15
N ARG A 118 10.53 1.27 -15.30
CA ARG A 118 11.98 1.02 -15.35
C ARG A 118 12.34 -0.39 -14.92
N ILE A 119 11.63 -0.95 -13.94
CA ILE A 119 11.83 -2.34 -13.52
C ILE A 119 11.43 -3.31 -14.64
N PHE A 120 10.28 -3.08 -15.27
CA PHE A 120 9.80 -3.90 -16.37
C PHE A 120 10.78 -3.87 -17.54
N ASP A 121 11.26 -2.69 -17.94
CA ASP A 121 12.31 -2.54 -18.95
C ASP A 121 13.61 -3.25 -18.56
N HIS A 122 14.03 -3.13 -17.28
CA HIS A 122 15.24 -3.78 -16.78
C HIS A 122 15.19 -5.32 -16.89
N PHE A 123 14.04 -5.93 -16.58
CA PHE A 123 13.85 -7.38 -16.67
C PHE A 123 13.34 -7.86 -18.04
N GLY A 124 13.19 -6.95 -19.02
CA GLY A 124 12.75 -7.27 -20.37
C GLY A 124 11.25 -7.60 -20.50
N VAL A 125 10.43 -7.25 -19.51
CA VAL A 125 8.97 -7.37 -19.60
C VAL A 125 8.48 -6.43 -20.71
N HIS A 126 7.73 -6.96 -21.66
CA HIS A 126 7.16 -6.14 -22.72
C HIS A 126 5.95 -5.38 -22.18
N VAL A 127 5.96 -4.06 -22.34
CA VAL A 127 4.91 -3.16 -21.86
C VAL A 127 4.30 -2.44 -23.06
N GLU A 128 3.01 -2.65 -23.30
CA GLU A 128 2.22 -1.93 -24.29
C GLU A 128 1.26 -0.97 -23.57
N ASP A 129 1.28 0.31 -23.95
CA ASP A 129 0.42 1.35 -23.37
C ASP A 129 -0.99 1.30 -24.01
N LEU A 130 -2.00 1.06 -23.17
CA LEU A 130 -3.42 1.03 -23.56
C LEU A 130 -4.14 2.34 -23.23
N GLY A 131 -3.43 3.35 -22.69
CA GLY A 131 -3.96 4.61 -22.20
C GLY A 131 -4.51 4.54 -20.78
N ASN A 132 -4.86 5.71 -20.21
CA ASN A 132 -5.41 5.83 -18.85
C ASN A 132 -4.57 5.11 -17.77
N ARG A 133 -3.24 5.22 -17.83
CA ARG A 133 -2.32 4.55 -16.90
C ARG A 133 -2.55 3.03 -16.85
N THR A 134 -2.89 2.44 -18.00
CA THR A 134 -3.19 1.02 -18.16
C THR A 134 -2.26 0.43 -19.21
N TYR A 135 -1.72 -0.74 -18.90
CA TYR A 135 -0.67 -1.38 -19.64
C TYR A 135 -0.99 -2.86 -19.86
N LEU A 136 -0.64 -3.38 -21.03
CA LEU A 136 -0.56 -4.82 -21.27
C LEU A 136 0.88 -5.25 -21.02
N LEU A 137 1.05 -6.16 -20.06
CA LEU A 137 2.33 -6.74 -19.68
C LEU A 137 2.44 -8.16 -20.28
N ASP A 138 3.52 -8.44 -21.00
CA ASP A 138 3.76 -9.70 -21.69
C ASP A 138 5.15 -10.27 -21.34
N ASP A 139 5.24 -11.59 -21.23
CA ASP A 139 6.41 -12.34 -20.73
C ASP A 139 7.46 -12.63 -21.82
N ARG A 140 7.16 -12.35 -23.09
CA ARG A 140 7.96 -12.75 -24.27
C ARG A 140 9.43 -12.30 -24.26
N GLY A 141 9.78 -11.28 -23.49
CA GLY A 141 11.14 -10.73 -23.39
C GLY A 141 11.80 -10.93 -22.02
N VAL A 142 11.15 -11.60 -21.08
CA VAL A 142 11.62 -11.69 -19.70
C VAL A 142 12.95 -12.42 -19.63
N THR A 143 13.95 -11.76 -19.06
CA THR A 143 15.34 -12.25 -19.04
C THR A 143 15.63 -13.23 -17.91
N THR A 144 14.67 -13.51 -17.03
CA THR A 144 14.89 -14.25 -15.78
C THR A 144 13.67 -15.05 -15.37
N ASP A 145 13.84 -16.37 -15.18
CA ASP A 145 12.78 -17.30 -14.75
C ASP A 145 12.22 -17.02 -13.34
N SER A 146 12.88 -16.15 -12.58
CA SER A 146 12.50 -15.74 -11.22
C SER A 146 11.64 -14.47 -11.19
N PHE A 147 11.35 -13.85 -12.33
CA PHE A 147 10.40 -12.74 -12.36
C PHE A 147 9.01 -13.22 -11.92
N PRO A 148 8.23 -12.41 -11.17
CA PRO A 148 6.89 -12.81 -10.74
C PRO A 148 6.03 -13.29 -11.92
N GLU A 149 5.34 -14.41 -11.72
CA GLU A 149 4.65 -15.11 -12.81
C GLU A 149 3.63 -14.19 -13.51
N LEU A 150 3.85 -13.96 -14.80
CA LEU A 150 2.92 -13.29 -15.70
C LEU A 150 2.09 -14.35 -16.43
N PRO A 151 0.77 -14.18 -16.56
CA PRO A 151 -0.04 -15.06 -17.38
C PRO A 151 0.43 -15.08 -18.84
N LYS A 152 0.43 -16.26 -19.48
CA LYS A 152 0.82 -16.42 -20.89
C LYS A 152 -0.02 -15.62 -21.88
N GLU A 153 -1.23 -15.24 -21.50
CA GLU A 153 -2.14 -14.41 -22.30
C GLU A 153 -1.85 -12.91 -22.15
N GLY A 154 -0.89 -12.55 -21.29
CA GLY A 154 -0.60 -11.18 -20.87
C GLY A 154 -1.46 -10.75 -19.68
N LEU A 155 -0.96 -9.78 -18.92
CA LEU A 155 -1.66 -9.16 -17.80
C LEU A 155 -2.02 -7.73 -18.17
N VAL A 156 -3.32 -7.42 -18.18
CA VAL A 156 -3.77 -6.03 -18.27
C VAL A 156 -3.76 -5.43 -16.86
N ALA A 157 -2.91 -4.44 -16.65
CA ALA A 157 -2.65 -3.85 -15.35
C ALA A 157 -2.84 -2.32 -15.40
N THR A 158 -3.41 -1.73 -14.36
CA THR A 158 -3.66 -0.29 -14.27
C THR A 158 -3.19 0.29 -12.95
N PHE A 159 -2.76 1.55 -12.96
CA PHE A 159 -2.52 2.34 -11.75
C PHE A 159 -3.75 3.15 -11.34
N ALA A 160 -4.80 3.19 -12.17
CA ALA A 160 -6.02 3.95 -11.90
C ALA A 160 -7.08 3.07 -11.20
N ARG A 161 -7.28 3.27 -9.88
CA ARG A 161 -8.28 2.51 -9.09
C ARG A 161 -9.69 2.57 -9.68
N SER A 162 -10.12 3.72 -10.19
CA SER A 162 -11.45 3.86 -10.81
C SER A 162 -11.62 3.00 -12.05
N HIS A 163 -10.54 2.75 -12.79
CA HIS A 163 -10.58 1.89 -13.97
C HIS A 163 -10.63 0.40 -13.57
N ALA A 164 -9.81 -0.01 -12.60
CA ALA A 164 -9.85 -1.36 -12.04
C ALA A 164 -11.22 -1.72 -11.42
N LEU A 165 -11.88 -0.77 -10.75
CA LEU A 165 -13.22 -0.98 -10.18
C LEU A 165 -14.30 -1.19 -11.25
N GLY A 166 -14.12 -0.65 -12.45
CA GLY A 166 -15.05 -0.82 -13.56
C GLY A 166 -14.84 -2.11 -14.35
N ARG A 167 -13.69 -2.78 -14.17
CA ARG A 167 -13.25 -3.93 -14.96
C ARG A 167 -12.52 -4.95 -14.11
N GLU A 168 -13.19 -6.05 -13.81
CA GLU A 168 -12.63 -7.15 -13.02
C GLU A 168 -11.44 -7.86 -13.71
N ASP A 169 -11.34 -7.73 -15.03
CA ASP A 169 -10.25 -8.30 -15.83
C ASP A 169 -8.99 -7.43 -15.88
N VAL A 170 -8.99 -6.28 -15.19
CA VAL A 170 -7.85 -5.37 -15.08
C VAL A 170 -7.32 -5.37 -13.65
N SER A 171 -6.04 -5.71 -13.48
CA SER A 171 -5.41 -5.75 -12.16
C SER A 171 -4.91 -4.36 -11.73
N LEU A 172 -5.19 -3.97 -10.48
CA LEU A 172 -4.68 -2.73 -9.91
C LEU A 172 -3.25 -2.93 -9.38
N LEU A 173 -2.27 -2.21 -9.93
CA LEU A 173 -0.90 -2.22 -9.44
C LEU A 173 -0.71 -1.20 -8.32
N SER A 174 -0.79 -1.68 -7.07
CA SER A 174 -0.37 -0.94 -5.88
C SER A 174 1.01 -1.40 -5.39
N SER A 175 1.59 -0.69 -4.42
CA SER A 175 2.83 -1.08 -3.74
C SER A 175 2.77 -2.50 -3.17
N ASP A 176 1.58 -2.94 -2.76
CA ASP A 176 1.34 -4.21 -2.08
C ASP A 176 0.99 -5.34 -3.07
N HIS A 177 0.91 -5.03 -4.37
CA HIS A 177 0.61 -6.03 -5.37
C HIS A 177 1.74 -7.08 -5.43
N PRO A 178 1.44 -8.40 -5.46
CA PRO A 178 2.47 -9.45 -5.40
C PRO A 178 3.55 -9.33 -6.50
N MET A 179 3.16 -8.94 -7.71
CA MET A 179 4.11 -8.68 -8.80
C MET A 179 5.06 -7.52 -8.48
N VAL A 180 4.57 -6.46 -7.83
CA VAL A 180 5.39 -5.31 -7.45
C VAL A 180 6.38 -5.70 -6.36
N ALA A 181 5.88 -6.34 -5.30
CA ALA A 181 6.72 -6.84 -4.21
C ALA A 181 7.80 -7.82 -4.72
N GLY A 182 7.42 -8.78 -5.57
CA GLY A 182 8.36 -9.76 -6.12
C GLY A 182 9.37 -9.16 -7.09
N ALA A 183 8.98 -8.17 -7.90
CA ALA A 183 9.92 -7.50 -8.80
C ALA A 183 10.94 -6.63 -8.04
N VAL A 184 10.51 -5.98 -6.95
CA VAL A 184 11.41 -5.25 -6.05
C VAL A 184 12.34 -6.21 -5.30
N ASP A 185 11.83 -7.32 -4.78
CA ASP A 185 12.65 -8.33 -4.09
C ASP A 185 13.71 -8.92 -5.02
N LEU A 186 13.34 -9.21 -6.28
CA LEU A 186 14.27 -9.70 -7.29
C LEU A 186 15.37 -8.66 -7.60
N LEU A 187 15.01 -7.38 -7.69
CA LEU A 187 15.97 -6.29 -7.91
C LEU A 187 16.94 -6.18 -6.73
N LEU A 188 16.43 -6.18 -5.50
CA LEU A 188 17.24 -6.05 -4.28
C LEU A 188 18.09 -7.30 -3.99
N SER A 189 17.70 -8.46 -4.50
CA SER A 189 18.45 -9.71 -4.40
C SER A 189 19.55 -9.83 -5.48
N SER A 190 19.51 -8.99 -6.52
CA SER A 190 20.49 -9.02 -7.61
C SER A 190 21.82 -8.40 -7.17
N GLU A 191 22.93 -8.98 -7.64
CA GLU A 191 24.26 -8.38 -7.46
C GLU A 191 24.53 -7.23 -8.46
N GLN A 192 23.65 -7.04 -9.44
CA GLN A 192 23.81 -6.00 -10.45
C GLN A 192 23.62 -4.61 -9.85
N GLY A 193 24.64 -3.76 -10.01
CA GLY A 193 24.64 -2.39 -9.48
C GLY A 193 25.40 -2.22 -8.16
N ASN A 194 25.81 -3.32 -7.51
CA ASN A 194 26.56 -3.26 -6.24
C ASN A 194 27.94 -2.62 -6.40
N CYS A 195 28.57 -2.72 -7.57
CA CYS A 195 29.87 -2.13 -7.85
C CYS A 195 29.82 -1.35 -9.17
N SER A 196 30.16 -0.06 -9.13
CA SER A 196 30.25 0.75 -10.34
C SER A 196 31.41 1.75 -10.31
N PHE A 197 31.83 2.18 -11.50
CA PHE A 197 32.82 3.22 -11.67
C PHE A 197 32.27 4.34 -12.55
N GLY A 198 32.36 5.58 -12.07
CA GLY A 198 31.90 6.76 -12.77
C GLY A 198 32.99 7.81 -12.92
N VAL A 199 32.91 8.58 -13.99
CA VAL A 199 33.77 9.76 -14.21
C VAL A 199 32.92 11.01 -14.11
N TRP A 200 33.25 11.86 -13.16
CA TRP A 200 32.75 13.22 -13.07
C TRP A 200 33.72 14.13 -13.83
N VAL A 201 33.25 14.65 -14.95
CA VAL A 201 34.02 15.59 -15.77
C VAL A 201 34.12 16.92 -15.04
N ASP A 202 35.33 17.24 -14.59
CA ASP A 202 35.71 18.54 -14.03
C ASP A 202 37.17 18.81 -14.45
N GLU A 203 37.45 19.98 -15.03
CA GLU A 203 38.78 20.32 -15.52
C GLU A 203 39.69 20.92 -14.43
N GLU A 204 39.10 21.43 -13.34
CA GLU A 204 39.81 22.23 -12.33
C GLU A 204 40.24 21.41 -11.11
N ASP A 205 39.48 20.37 -10.76
CA ASP A 205 39.67 19.60 -9.53
C ASP A 205 39.88 18.10 -9.81
N LYS A 206 41.02 17.57 -9.36
CA LYS A 206 41.37 16.15 -9.47
C LYS A 206 41.23 15.49 -8.11
N THR A 207 40.14 14.74 -7.91
CA THR A 207 39.89 14.03 -6.66
C THR A 207 39.24 12.68 -6.88
N LEU A 208 39.58 11.74 -6.00
CA LEU A 208 38.93 10.46 -5.90
C LEU A 208 37.82 10.55 -4.84
N LEU A 209 36.63 10.15 -5.22
CA LEU A 209 35.46 10.06 -4.35
C LEU A 209 35.01 8.60 -4.30
N LEU A 210 34.61 8.17 -3.11
CA LEU A 210 34.02 6.86 -2.87
C LEU A 210 32.63 7.08 -2.32
N GLU A 211 31.63 6.66 -3.09
CA GLU A 211 30.27 6.61 -2.62
C GLU A 211 29.94 5.19 -2.21
N THR A 212 29.38 5.04 -1.02
CA THR A 212 28.96 3.77 -0.45
C THR A 212 27.51 3.88 -0.03
N ILE A 213 26.70 2.90 -0.39
CA ILE A 213 25.35 2.74 0.11
C ILE A 213 25.41 1.62 1.14
N PHE A 214 25.25 2.00 2.40
CA PHE A 214 25.04 1.05 3.48
C PHE A 214 23.55 0.86 3.71
N VAL A 215 23.12 -0.29 4.19
CA VAL A 215 21.74 -0.56 4.60
C VAL A 215 21.73 -0.79 6.09
N LEU A 216 20.97 0.04 6.81
CA LEU A 216 20.65 -0.19 8.21
C LEU A 216 19.49 -1.18 8.27
N GLU A 217 19.76 -2.37 8.79
CA GLU A 217 18.79 -3.47 8.86
C GLU A 217 18.70 -4.04 10.28
N VAL A 218 17.54 -4.63 10.57
CA VAL A 218 17.25 -5.28 11.85
C VAL A 218 16.88 -6.74 11.55
N LEU A 219 17.56 -7.67 12.22
CA LEU A 219 17.25 -9.08 12.13
C LEU A 219 16.15 -9.44 13.13
N ALA A 220 14.89 -9.30 12.69
CA ALA A 220 13.71 -9.56 13.51
C ALA A 220 12.83 -10.66 12.88
N PRO A 221 12.18 -11.51 13.69
CA PRO A 221 11.08 -12.34 13.20
C PRO A 221 9.93 -11.49 12.66
N ALA A 222 9.32 -11.90 11.54
CA ALA A 222 8.26 -11.14 10.86
C ALA A 222 7.07 -10.76 11.77
N ARG A 223 6.74 -11.60 12.77
CA ARG A 223 5.68 -11.34 13.75
C ARG A 223 5.85 -10.04 14.55
N LEU A 224 7.10 -9.55 14.67
CA LEU A 224 7.38 -8.34 15.45
C LEU A 224 7.11 -7.06 14.66
N HIS A 225 7.07 -7.15 13.32
CA HIS A 225 6.87 -6.00 12.43
C HIS A 225 7.84 -4.84 12.71
N ALA A 226 9.13 -5.16 12.90
CA ALA A 226 10.17 -4.17 13.20
C ALA A 226 10.35 -3.13 12.07
N ASP A 227 10.03 -3.52 10.84
CA ASP A 227 10.00 -2.70 9.63
C ASP A 227 9.05 -1.51 9.74
N ARG A 228 8.02 -1.55 10.60
CA ARG A 228 7.14 -0.41 10.89
C ARG A 228 7.88 0.78 11.50
N PHE A 229 8.97 0.52 12.23
CA PHE A 229 9.73 1.53 12.96
C PHE A 229 11.11 1.78 12.35
N LEU A 230 11.76 0.71 11.91
CA LEU A 230 13.08 0.75 11.27
C LEU A 230 13.09 -0.20 10.07
N PRO A 231 12.50 0.20 8.92
CA PRO A 231 12.63 -0.57 7.69
C PRO A 231 14.10 -0.56 7.22
N PRO A 232 14.51 -1.49 6.34
CA PRO A 232 15.84 -1.46 5.71
C PRO A 232 16.11 -0.08 5.10
N THR A 233 16.94 0.72 5.76
CA THR A 233 17.09 2.14 5.44
C THR A 233 18.45 2.35 4.76
N PRO A 234 18.47 2.79 3.49
CA PRO A 234 19.73 3.08 2.81
C PRO A 234 20.37 4.34 3.37
N LEU A 235 21.67 4.24 3.69
CA LEU A 235 22.56 5.29 4.17
C LEU A 235 23.61 5.54 3.10
N ARG A 236 23.41 6.59 2.32
CA ARG A 236 24.37 7.06 1.32
C ARG A 236 25.48 7.85 2.00
N ILE A 237 26.72 7.36 1.92
CA ILE A 237 27.90 8.02 2.45
C ILE A 237 28.87 8.29 1.31
N LEU A 238 29.30 9.55 1.16
CA LEU A 238 30.29 9.96 0.17
C LEU A 238 31.55 10.42 0.90
N VAL A 239 32.71 9.85 0.54
CA VAL A 239 34.00 10.11 1.17
C VAL A 239 35.04 10.50 0.13
N ASN A 240 35.90 11.47 0.44
CA ASN A 240 37.02 11.86 -0.42
C ASN A 240 38.31 11.08 -0.09
N HIS A 241 39.34 11.22 -0.93
CA HIS A 241 40.67 10.60 -0.70
C HIS A 241 41.36 11.03 0.61
N LYS A 242 40.87 12.06 1.31
CA LYS A 242 41.34 12.50 2.63
C LYS A 242 40.54 11.89 3.79
N ASN A 243 39.59 10.99 3.49
CA ASN A 243 38.69 10.34 4.45
C ASN A 243 37.68 11.30 5.11
N GLU A 244 37.33 12.39 4.43
CA GLU A 244 36.32 13.34 4.88
C GLU A 244 34.97 13.02 4.22
N SER A 245 33.89 13.09 4.99
CA SER A 245 32.52 12.94 4.46
C SER A 245 32.11 14.21 3.72
N LEU A 246 31.53 14.04 2.54
CA LEU A 246 30.98 15.11 1.72
C LEU A 246 29.47 14.91 1.57
N ASP A 247 28.72 15.99 1.69
CA ASP A 247 27.29 16.00 1.38
C ASP A 247 27.10 16.74 0.06
N LEU A 248 27.20 15.98 -1.04
CA LEU A 248 27.14 16.50 -2.40
C LEU A 248 26.21 15.64 -3.26
N GLU A 249 25.35 16.30 -4.01
CA GLU A 249 24.63 15.68 -5.11
C GLU A 249 25.58 15.45 -6.28
N LEU A 250 25.61 14.22 -6.77
CA LEU A 250 26.46 13.85 -7.89
C LEU A 250 25.74 14.15 -9.20
N PRO A 251 26.41 14.77 -10.19
CA PRO A 251 25.84 14.94 -11.52
C PRO A 251 25.76 13.59 -12.23
N VAL A 252 25.19 13.59 -13.44
CA VAL A 252 25.21 12.42 -14.32
C VAL A 252 26.67 12.05 -14.63
N LEU A 253 27.08 10.88 -14.16
CA LEU A 253 28.45 10.39 -14.33
C LEU A 253 28.63 9.76 -15.70
N ALA A 254 29.75 10.05 -16.36
CA ALA A 254 30.13 9.36 -17.58
C ALA A 254 30.62 7.94 -17.24
N LYS A 255 30.31 6.97 -18.11
CA LYS A 255 30.89 5.63 -18.02
C LYS A 255 32.40 5.71 -18.23
N GLY A 256 33.16 5.10 -17.34
CA GLY A 256 34.61 5.00 -17.42
C GLY A 256 35.10 3.61 -17.02
N SER A 257 36.41 3.38 -17.19
CA SER A 257 37.05 2.14 -16.78
C SER A 257 37.98 2.40 -15.58
N PRO A 258 37.88 1.61 -14.50
CA PRO A 258 38.72 1.79 -13.32
C PRO A 258 40.16 1.27 -13.50
N TYR A 259 40.46 0.49 -14.56
CA TYR A 259 41.72 -0.25 -14.68
C TYR A 259 42.97 0.64 -14.56
N LYS A 260 43.02 1.78 -15.27
CA LYS A 260 44.17 2.71 -15.20
C LYS A 260 44.39 3.32 -13.80
N LEU A 261 43.33 3.48 -13.01
CA LEU A 261 43.44 3.98 -11.64
C LEU A 261 43.89 2.88 -10.67
N LEU A 262 43.39 1.67 -10.87
CA LEU A 262 43.72 0.50 -10.04
C LEU A 262 45.13 -0.05 -10.34
N ASP A 263 45.70 0.27 -11.51
CA ASP A 263 47.11 0.01 -11.83
C ASP A 263 48.09 0.68 -10.85
N ASN A 264 47.64 1.73 -10.14
CA ASN A 264 48.40 2.30 -9.03
C ASN A 264 48.16 1.48 -7.74
N PRO A 265 49.15 0.67 -7.30
CA PRO A 265 48.95 -0.24 -6.17
C PRO A 265 48.67 0.47 -4.84
N LYS A 266 49.09 1.74 -4.69
CA LYS A 266 48.77 2.55 -3.49
C LYS A 266 47.29 2.88 -3.41
N LEU A 267 46.66 3.17 -4.55
CA LEU A 267 45.24 3.52 -4.60
C LEU A 267 44.37 2.32 -4.19
N GLY A 268 44.68 1.15 -4.74
CA GLY A 268 43.94 -0.09 -4.48
C GLY A 268 44.20 -0.71 -3.10
N ARG A 269 45.44 -0.66 -2.58
CA ARG A 269 45.80 -1.34 -1.32
C ARG A 269 45.71 -0.47 -0.07
N GLU A 270 45.81 0.86 -0.20
CA GLU A 270 45.85 1.76 0.96
C GLU A 270 44.71 2.77 0.94
N VAL A 271 44.53 3.51 -0.16
CA VAL A 271 43.57 4.62 -0.22
C VAL A 271 42.13 4.15 -0.17
N ILE A 272 41.72 3.23 -1.06
CA ILE A 272 40.33 2.74 -1.11
C ILE A 272 39.94 2.01 0.19
N PRO A 273 40.76 1.10 0.76
CA PRO A 273 40.46 0.50 2.05
C PRO A 273 40.34 1.52 3.19
N ALA A 274 41.19 2.55 3.22
CA ALA A 274 41.09 3.62 4.23
C ALA A 274 39.78 4.43 4.09
N MET A 275 39.37 4.72 2.85
CA MET A 275 38.10 5.41 2.56
C MET A 275 36.90 4.56 2.97
N LEU A 276 36.93 3.24 2.75
CA LEU A 276 35.86 2.31 3.19
C LEU A 276 35.72 2.30 4.72
N VAL A 277 36.85 2.21 5.45
CA VAL A 277 36.84 2.25 6.92
C VAL A 277 36.31 3.58 7.44
N ALA A 278 36.63 4.69 6.76
CA ALA A 278 36.08 6.00 7.10
C ALA A 278 34.57 6.06 6.83
N ALA A 279 34.12 5.55 5.68
CA ALA A 279 32.71 5.50 5.29
C ALA A 279 31.87 4.67 6.27
N GLU A 280 32.38 3.51 6.71
CA GLU A 280 31.74 2.66 7.71
C GLU A 280 31.56 3.40 9.04
N LYS A 281 32.57 4.13 9.53
CA LYS A 281 32.45 4.95 10.75
C LYS A 281 31.38 6.03 10.63
N PHE A 282 31.29 6.70 9.48
CA PHE A 282 30.25 7.70 9.23
C PHE A 282 28.86 7.05 9.16
N ALA A 283 28.75 5.88 8.52
CA ALA A 283 27.52 5.11 8.44
C ALA A 283 27.05 4.65 9.83
N GLU A 284 27.94 4.12 10.67
CA GLU A 284 27.62 3.73 12.06
C GLU A 284 27.15 4.92 12.90
N ALA A 285 27.79 6.09 12.75
CA ALA A 285 27.39 7.29 13.47
C ALA A 285 26.00 7.79 13.03
N ALA A 286 25.71 7.73 11.72
CA ALA A 286 24.38 8.05 11.18
C ALA A 286 23.33 7.03 11.63
N ALA A 287 23.65 5.73 11.56
CA ALA A 287 22.79 4.64 11.98
C ALA A 287 22.38 4.76 13.44
N LYS A 288 23.32 5.05 14.35
CA LYS A 288 23.02 5.27 15.78
C LYS A 288 21.98 6.37 16.01
N LYS A 289 22.02 7.46 15.23
CA LYS A 289 21.03 8.54 15.32
C LYS A 289 19.65 8.07 14.85
N ILE A 290 19.59 7.33 13.75
CA ILE A 290 18.35 6.82 13.18
C ILE A 290 17.74 5.76 14.10
N THR A 291 18.52 4.78 14.56
CA THR A 291 18.08 3.76 15.52
C THR A 291 17.57 4.40 16.81
N ALA A 292 18.27 5.39 17.38
CA ALA A 292 17.80 6.07 18.58
C ALA A 292 16.46 6.78 18.38
N LYS A 293 16.27 7.45 17.23
CA LYS A 293 15.00 8.09 16.87
C LYS A 293 13.88 7.06 16.68
N ALA A 294 14.16 5.97 15.96
CA ALA A 294 13.20 4.89 15.72
C ALA A 294 12.78 4.20 17.02
N SER A 295 13.73 3.86 17.89
CA SER A 295 13.46 3.28 19.20
C SER A 295 12.62 4.21 20.08
N ALA A 296 12.93 5.51 20.12
CA ALA A 296 12.13 6.46 20.88
C ALA A 296 10.68 6.57 20.36
N ALA A 297 10.50 6.66 19.05
CA ALA A 297 9.17 6.71 18.42
C ALA A 297 8.38 5.42 18.67
N MET A 298 9.03 4.27 18.54
CA MET A 298 8.45 2.95 18.84
C MET A 298 7.99 2.84 20.29
N THR A 299 8.88 3.15 21.25
CA THR A 299 8.54 3.11 22.67
C THR A 299 7.38 4.05 22.98
N GLN A 300 7.39 5.27 22.45
CA GLN A 300 6.31 6.23 22.66
C GLN A 300 4.97 5.69 22.14
N GLN A 301 4.94 5.17 20.91
CA GLN A 301 3.73 4.65 20.30
C GLN A 301 3.19 3.43 21.06
N LEU A 302 4.01 2.39 21.25
CA LEU A 302 3.58 1.16 21.90
C LEU A 302 3.23 1.38 23.38
N GLN A 303 3.96 2.24 24.08
CA GLN A 303 3.62 2.58 25.46
C GLN A 303 2.27 3.29 25.55
N SER A 304 1.99 4.23 24.62
CA SER A 304 0.69 4.90 24.57
C SER A 304 -0.48 3.94 24.30
N GLU A 305 -0.25 2.91 23.47
CA GLU A 305 -1.22 1.85 23.19
C GLU A 305 -1.44 0.96 24.42
N ILE A 306 -0.36 0.58 25.13
CA ILE A 306 -0.42 -0.19 26.38
C ILE A 306 -1.18 0.58 27.46
N ASP A 307 -0.87 1.86 27.67
CA ASP A 307 -1.51 2.71 28.67
C ASP A 307 -3.01 2.90 28.36
N ARG A 308 -3.34 3.04 27.08
CA ARG A 308 -4.73 3.06 26.61
C ARG A 308 -5.44 1.74 26.89
N LEU A 309 -4.83 0.58 26.62
CA LEU A 309 -5.43 -0.72 26.90
C LEU A 309 -5.65 -0.93 28.41
N ILE A 310 -4.69 -0.53 29.25
CA ILE A 310 -4.82 -0.57 30.70
C ILE A 310 -5.98 0.32 31.17
N SER A 311 -6.08 1.53 30.63
CA SER A 311 -7.16 2.48 30.96
C SER A 311 -8.53 1.97 30.52
N LEU A 312 -8.63 1.38 29.32
CA LEU A 312 -9.85 0.77 28.81
C LEU A 312 -10.28 -0.42 29.65
N ARG A 313 -9.33 -1.26 30.08
CA ARG A 313 -9.62 -2.42 30.93
C ARG A 313 -10.19 -2.02 32.30
N ALA A 314 -9.80 -0.87 32.84
CA ALA A 314 -10.36 -0.37 34.09
C ALA A 314 -11.87 -0.02 34.00
N VAL A 315 -12.39 0.16 32.78
CA VAL A 315 -13.77 0.58 32.51
C VAL A 315 -14.55 -0.48 31.69
N ASN A 316 -13.86 -1.43 31.05
CA ASN A 316 -14.45 -2.39 30.12
C ASN A 316 -13.82 -3.80 30.28
N ASP A 317 -14.65 -4.77 30.66
CA ASP A 317 -14.25 -6.17 30.87
C ASP A 317 -13.95 -6.94 29.58
N HIS A 318 -14.24 -6.36 28.40
CA HIS A 318 -13.91 -6.97 27.11
C HIS A 318 -12.41 -6.93 26.77
N VAL A 319 -11.60 -6.11 27.46
CA VAL A 319 -10.15 -6.07 27.26
C VAL A 319 -9.49 -7.17 28.08
N ARG A 320 -8.89 -8.15 27.41
CA ARG A 320 -8.31 -9.32 28.06
C ARG A 320 -6.93 -8.98 28.67
N PRO A 321 -6.57 -9.55 29.83
CA PRO A 321 -5.22 -9.42 30.40
C PRO A 321 -4.12 -9.83 29.42
N GLU A 322 -4.40 -10.86 28.62
CA GLU A 322 -3.49 -11.42 27.63
C GLU A 322 -3.09 -10.40 26.57
N GLU A 323 -4.01 -9.52 26.14
CA GLU A 323 -3.74 -8.51 25.12
C GLU A 323 -2.72 -7.48 25.61
N ILE A 324 -2.84 -7.07 26.89
CA ILE A 324 -1.87 -6.17 27.53
C ILE A 324 -0.52 -6.86 27.72
N ALA A 325 -0.53 -8.15 28.09
CA ALA A 325 0.70 -8.92 28.24
C ALA A 325 1.44 -9.07 26.90
N ILE A 326 0.73 -9.39 25.82
CA ILE A 326 1.28 -9.49 24.47
C ILE A 326 1.90 -8.15 24.04
N ALA A 327 1.20 -7.03 24.24
CA ALA A 327 1.71 -5.71 23.88
C ALA A 327 2.99 -5.34 24.66
N LYS A 328 3.05 -5.67 25.96
CA LYS A 328 4.26 -5.47 26.78
C LYS A 328 5.42 -6.35 26.33
N THR A 329 5.17 -7.61 26.03
CA THR A 329 6.18 -8.53 25.50
C THR A 329 6.69 -8.04 24.14
N GLN A 330 5.79 -7.59 23.26
CA GLN A 330 6.16 -7.04 21.97
C GLN A 330 7.05 -5.80 22.12
N LEU A 331 6.73 -4.88 23.04
CA LEU A 331 7.57 -3.71 23.32
C LEU A 331 8.98 -4.13 23.79
N ALA A 332 9.08 -5.10 24.69
CA ALA A 332 10.36 -5.60 25.17
C ALA A 332 11.17 -6.26 24.04
N GLU A 333 10.58 -7.22 23.31
CA GLU A 333 11.23 -7.91 22.20
C GLU A 333 11.70 -6.94 21.11
N LEU A 334 10.86 -5.96 20.73
CA LEU A 334 11.24 -4.97 19.74
C LEU A 334 12.36 -4.05 20.23
N THR A 335 12.35 -3.64 21.50
CA THR A 335 13.42 -2.79 22.07
C THR A 335 14.76 -3.50 22.01
N ASP A 336 14.81 -4.78 22.39
CA ASP A 336 16.02 -5.59 22.32
C ASP A 336 16.48 -5.81 20.88
N THR A 337 15.53 -6.04 19.97
CA THR A 337 15.80 -6.32 18.56
C THR A 337 16.32 -5.08 17.82
N LEU A 338 15.72 -3.90 18.04
CA LEU A 338 16.19 -2.64 17.46
C LEU A 338 17.57 -2.25 18.00
N ALA A 339 17.89 -2.57 19.24
CA ALA A 339 19.23 -2.33 19.80
C ALA A 339 20.31 -3.16 19.09
N GLN A 340 19.95 -4.27 18.46
CA GLN A 340 20.84 -5.14 17.68
C GLN A 340 20.85 -4.79 16.18
N SER A 341 20.33 -3.61 15.79
CA SER A 341 20.40 -3.14 14.40
C SER A 341 21.85 -3.09 13.91
N ARG A 342 22.10 -3.51 12.67
CA ARG A 342 23.43 -3.52 12.06
C ARG A 342 23.44 -2.74 10.75
N VAL A 343 24.63 -2.30 10.38
CA VAL A 343 24.88 -1.64 9.11
C VAL A 343 25.58 -2.65 8.19
N ARG A 344 25.03 -2.88 7.01
CA ARG A 344 25.60 -3.76 5.97
C ARG A 344 26.01 -2.91 4.77
N LEU A 345 27.19 -3.11 4.22
CA LEU A 345 27.55 -2.48 2.95
C LEU A 345 26.82 -3.19 1.81
N ASP A 346 26.13 -2.44 0.97
CA ASP A 346 25.29 -2.98 -0.12
C ASP A 346 25.85 -2.61 -1.49
N ALA A 347 26.15 -1.32 -1.71
CA ALA A 347 26.73 -0.85 -2.96
C ALA A 347 27.94 0.08 -2.75
N VAL A 348 28.86 0.04 -3.70
CA VAL A 348 30.06 0.87 -3.79
C VAL A 348 30.18 1.45 -5.20
N ARG A 349 30.31 2.77 -5.29
CA ARG A 349 30.59 3.49 -6.52
C ARG A 349 31.86 4.31 -6.36
N LEU A 350 32.89 3.94 -7.13
CA LEU A 350 34.14 4.68 -7.19
C LEU A 350 34.03 5.77 -8.26
N ILE A 351 34.33 7.00 -7.90
CA ILE A 351 34.15 8.17 -8.76
C ILE A 351 35.47 8.89 -8.92
N TRP A 352 35.88 9.07 -10.16
CA TRP A 352 36.97 9.98 -10.49
C TRP A 352 36.42 11.33 -10.91
N LYS A 353 36.78 12.37 -10.18
CA LYS A 353 36.54 13.76 -10.58
C LYS A 353 37.81 14.29 -11.26
N GLY A 354 37.70 14.65 -12.53
CA GLY A 354 38.84 15.13 -13.33
C GLY A 354 38.65 14.95 -14.85
N ASP A 355 39.65 15.36 -15.64
CA ASP A 355 39.66 15.19 -17.10
C ASP A 355 39.53 13.69 -17.49
N PRO A 356 38.50 13.31 -18.28
CA PRO A 356 38.33 11.95 -18.80
C PRO A 356 39.54 11.40 -19.55
N LYS A 357 40.36 12.25 -20.18
CA LYS A 357 41.56 11.82 -20.92
C LYS A 357 42.63 11.21 -20.02
N ALA A 358 42.63 11.53 -18.72
CA ALA A 358 43.56 10.95 -17.76
C ALA A 358 43.29 9.44 -17.50
N ILE A 359 42.08 8.95 -17.84
CA ILE A 359 41.63 7.58 -17.52
C ILE A 359 41.14 6.83 -18.75
N ARG A 360 40.78 7.52 -19.84
CA ARG A 360 40.45 6.84 -21.11
C ARG A 360 41.67 6.10 -21.63
N GLY A 361 41.50 4.77 -21.76
CA GLY A 361 42.30 3.82 -22.54
C GLY A 361 42.91 4.43 -23.76
#